data_AF-A0A4Y2DUH3-F1
#
_entry.id   AF-A0A4Y2DUH3-F1
#
_cell.length_a   1.000
_cell.length_b   1.000
_cell.length_c   1.000
_cell.angle_alpha   90.00
_cell.angle_beta   90.00
_cell.angle_gamma   90.00
#
_symmetry.space_group_name_H-M   'P 1'
#
loop_
_entity.id
_entity.type
_entity.pdbx_description
1 polymer ?
#
loop_
_entity_poly.entity_id
_entity_poly.type
_entity_poly.pdbx_seq_one_letter_code
_entity_poly.pdbx_strand_id
1 'polypeptide(L)'
;MSTHHQNSPAIISLHLTRIKKGSDTTRVEVEFQLSLLEADVTPLISKRDTKPIGPGEFFQFYGFASRDDVFQDRRSEFLPNGALAVRCQMFKPECSIPQIELCFAQTQMGEQRSFVWVIRDLSTLGLEERRSTLLQMTTKAAPSPLLSFYPSEDEVKIELTYTCHKRELFAVFKISVLDAEGKVVYSIELQRWIETEQFKFLEFPALVTKREPTENKDLFLPSNTLNLK
;
A
#
# COMPACT_ATOMS: atom_id res chain seq x y z
N MET A 1 -13.78 28.90 9.63
CA MET A 1 -14.80 28.12 8.87
C MET A 1 -14.07 26.95 8.25
N SER A 2 -14.19 25.76 8.84
CA SER A 2 -13.52 24.55 8.36
C SER A 2 -14.39 23.93 7.27
N THR A 3 -13.90 23.93 6.03
CA THR A 3 -14.55 23.25 4.93
C THR A 3 -14.37 21.75 5.15
N HIS A 4 -15.41 21.09 5.65
CA HIS A 4 -15.55 19.65 5.51
C HIS A 4 -15.62 19.33 4.01
N HIS A 5 -14.49 18.97 3.41
CA HIS A 5 -14.51 18.16 2.21
C HIS A 5 -15.09 16.81 2.63
N GLN A 6 -16.34 16.58 2.23
CA GLN A 6 -16.92 15.25 2.16
C GLN A 6 -16.03 14.44 1.22
N ASN A 7 -15.08 13.69 1.81
CA ASN A 7 -14.32 12.67 1.11
C ASN A 7 -15.34 11.71 0.48
N SER A 8 -15.42 11.70 -0.84
CA SER A 8 -16.10 10.61 -1.54
C SER A 8 -15.47 9.29 -1.06
N PRO A 9 -16.27 8.25 -0.77
CA PRO A 9 -15.72 7.00 -0.28
C PRO A 9 -14.70 6.49 -1.29
N ALA A 10 -13.53 6.19 -0.78
CA ALA A 10 -12.43 5.65 -1.54
C ALA A 10 -12.87 4.29 -2.13
N ILE A 11 -12.86 4.16 -3.47
CA ILE A 11 -13.35 2.95 -4.17
C ILE A 11 -12.27 2.29 -5.01
N ILE A 12 -12.44 0.99 -5.22
CA ILE A 12 -11.74 0.22 -6.26
C ILE A 12 -12.62 0.16 -7.50
N SER A 13 -12.04 0.43 -8.66
CA SER A 13 -12.68 0.24 -9.97
C SER A 13 -11.91 -0.79 -10.77
N LEU A 14 -12.63 -1.60 -11.55
CA LEU A 14 -12.04 -2.49 -12.54
C LEU A 14 -12.47 -2.04 -13.93
N HIS A 15 -11.53 -2.08 -14.87
CA HIS A 15 -11.71 -1.62 -16.23
C HIS A 15 -11.40 -2.76 -17.21
N LEU A 16 -12.23 -2.88 -18.25
CA LEU A 16 -12.00 -3.75 -19.39
C LEU A 16 -11.78 -2.88 -20.62
N THR A 17 -10.59 -2.95 -21.21
CA THR A 17 -10.22 -2.13 -22.37
C THR A 17 -9.97 -3.01 -23.59
N ARG A 18 -10.57 -2.66 -24.72
CA ARG A 18 -10.22 -3.29 -25.99
C ARG A 18 -9.06 -2.54 -26.64
N ILE A 19 -7.93 -3.20 -26.80
CA ILE A 19 -6.76 -2.61 -27.45
C ILE A 19 -7.06 -2.36 -28.94
N LYS A 20 -6.81 -1.14 -29.41
CA LYS A 20 -6.91 -0.80 -30.83
C LYS A 20 -5.75 -1.46 -31.60
N LYS A 21 -6.07 -2.26 -32.62
CA LYS A 21 -5.10 -2.82 -33.57
C LYS A 21 -5.45 -2.39 -34.99
N GLY A 22 -4.53 -1.69 -35.64
CA GLY A 22 -4.71 -1.21 -37.03
C GLY A 22 -5.87 -0.22 -37.17
N SER A 23 -6.59 -0.35 -38.29
CA SER A 23 -7.75 0.47 -38.66
C SER A 23 -9.10 -0.14 -38.28
N ASP A 24 -9.13 -1.14 -37.40
CA ASP A 24 -10.39 -1.72 -36.94
C ASP A 24 -11.23 -0.67 -36.19
N THR A 25 -12.50 -0.59 -36.55
CA THR A 25 -13.52 0.29 -35.96
C THR A 25 -14.74 -0.48 -35.46
N THR A 26 -14.75 -1.80 -35.59
CA THR A 26 -15.91 -2.65 -35.33
C THR A 26 -16.15 -2.75 -33.83
N ARG A 27 -17.36 -2.46 -33.34
CA ARG A 27 -17.74 -2.74 -31.96
C ARG A 27 -18.12 -4.21 -31.83
N VAL A 28 -17.68 -4.87 -30.76
CA VAL A 28 -18.02 -6.26 -30.47
C VAL A 28 -18.79 -6.29 -29.17
N GLU A 29 -19.94 -6.94 -29.16
CA GLU A 29 -20.66 -7.23 -27.92
C GLU A 29 -19.91 -8.30 -27.15
N VAL A 30 -19.54 -7.97 -25.92
CA VAL A 30 -18.83 -8.88 -25.02
C VAL A 30 -19.67 -9.02 -23.77
N GLU A 31 -20.09 -10.24 -23.47
CA GLU A 31 -20.52 -10.60 -22.12
C GLU A 31 -19.26 -10.93 -21.31
N PHE A 32 -19.11 -10.30 -20.15
CA PHE A 32 -17.97 -10.54 -19.29
C PHE A 32 -18.34 -10.46 -17.81
N GLN A 33 -17.56 -11.16 -17.00
CA GLN A 33 -17.61 -11.11 -15.55
C GLN A 33 -16.22 -10.75 -15.01
N LEU A 34 -16.16 -9.71 -14.20
CA LEU A 34 -14.98 -9.38 -13.41
C LEU A 34 -15.20 -9.83 -11.97
N SER A 35 -14.16 -10.37 -11.34
CA SER A 35 -14.19 -10.85 -9.96
C SER A 35 -12.92 -10.49 -9.19
N LEU A 36 -13.07 -10.11 -7.92
CA LEU A 36 -11.97 -10.14 -6.94
C LEU A 36 -11.98 -11.49 -6.23
N LEU A 37 -10.81 -12.10 -6.05
CA LEU A 37 -10.68 -13.48 -5.57
C LEU A 37 -9.98 -13.56 -4.22
N GLU A 38 -10.30 -14.59 -3.45
CA GLU A 38 -9.55 -15.06 -2.28
C GLU A 38 -8.37 -15.96 -2.70
N ALA A 39 -7.56 -16.41 -1.73
CA ALA A 39 -6.40 -17.28 -1.88
C ALA A 39 -6.68 -18.58 -2.67
N ASP A 40 -7.86 -19.15 -2.52
CA ASP A 40 -8.30 -20.38 -3.17
C ASP A 40 -8.93 -20.14 -4.55
N VAL A 41 -8.84 -18.90 -5.07
CA VAL A 41 -9.40 -18.46 -6.36
C VAL A 41 -10.94 -18.40 -6.33
N THR A 42 -11.56 -18.51 -5.14
CA THR A 42 -13.00 -18.30 -4.96
C THR A 42 -13.32 -16.81 -5.06
N PRO A 43 -14.33 -16.42 -5.86
CA PRO A 43 -14.69 -15.01 -5.99
C PRO A 43 -15.37 -14.45 -4.74
N LEU A 44 -14.76 -13.43 -4.14
CA LEU A 44 -15.32 -12.66 -3.01
C LEU A 44 -16.35 -11.63 -3.49
N ILE A 45 -16.07 -10.97 -4.62
CA ILE A 45 -16.97 -10.02 -5.28
C ILE A 45 -16.96 -10.34 -6.76
N SER A 46 -18.14 -10.39 -7.38
CA SER A 46 -18.27 -10.56 -8.83
C SER A 46 -19.31 -9.61 -9.40
N LYS A 47 -19.01 -9.01 -10.54
CA LYS A 47 -19.97 -8.24 -11.33
C LYS A 47 -19.91 -8.72 -12.78
N ARG A 48 -21.07 -8.87 -13.41
CA ARG A 48 -21.23 -9.30 -14.80
C ARG A 48 -22.01 -8.24 -15.57
N ASP A 49 -21.63 -8.01 -16.82
CA ASP A 49 -22.35 -7.14 -17.73
C ASP A 49 -22.12 -7.58 -19.17
N THR A 50 -22.95 -7.07 -20.08
CA THR A 50 -22.84 -7.26 -21.53
C THR A 50 -22.83 -5.90 -22.20
N LYS A 51 -21.74 -5.58 -22.91
CA LYS A 51 -21.57 -4.28 -23.56
C LYS A 51 -20.90 -4.38 -24.92
N PRO A 52 -21.29 -3.52 -25.89
CA PRO A 52 -20.54 -3.33 -27.13
C PRO A 52 -19.30 -2.47 -26.87
N ILE A 53 -18.09 -3.03 -27.03
CA ILE A 53 -16.82 -2.33 -26.81
C ILE A 53 -16.08 -2.12 -28.14
N GLY A 54 -15.85 -0.87 -28.51
CA GLY A 54 -15.08 -0.48 -29.69
C GLY A 54 -13.56 -0.51 -29.47
N PRO A 55 -12.75 -0.49 -30.55
CA PRO A 55 -11.29 -0.44 -30.45
C PRO A 55 -10.81 0.86 -29.78
N GLY A 56 -10.03 0.73 -28.70
CA GLY A 56 -9.56 1.85 -27.88
C GLY A 56 -10.56 2.32 -26.82
N GLU A 57 -11.76 1.74 -26.78
CA GLU A 57 -12.74 2.00 -25.74
C GLU A 57 -12.56 1.08 -24.54
N PHE A 58 -13.13 1.50 -23.42
CA PHE A 58 -13.15 0.74 -22.19
C PHE A 58 -14.53 0.74 -21.54
N PHE A 59 -14.78 -0.29 -20.75
CA PHE A 59 -15.87 -0.35 -19.79
C PHE A 59 -15.31 -0.29 -18.37
N GLN A 60 -16.06 0.30 -17.45
CA GLN A 60 -15.68 0.42 -16.05
C GLN A 60 -16.84 0.03 -15.13
N PHE A 61 -16.56 -0.81 -14.15
CA PHE A 61 -17.41 -0.91 -12.97
C PHE A 61 -16.93 0.11 -11.93
N TYR A 62 -17.67 1.22 -11.83
CA TYR A 62 -17.49 2.17 -10.73
C TYR A 62 -17.87 1.51 -9.40
N GLY A 63 -17.07 1.72 -8.36
CA GLY A 63 -17.34 1.18 -7.03
C GLY A 63 -17.42 -0.35 -7.06
N PHE A 64 -16.44 -1.01 -7.68
CA PHE A 64 -16.37 -2.46 -7.71
C PHE A 64 -16.32 -3.02 -6.28
N ALA A 65 -15.50 -2.40 -5.44
CA ALA A 65 -15.40 -2.65 -4.01
C ALA A 65 -15.08 -1.35 -3.26
N SER A 66 -15.39 -1.32 -1.96
CA SER A 66 -14.86 -0.33 -1.03
C SER A 66 -13.35 -0.52 -0.89
N ARG A 67 -12.60 0.59 -0.88
CA ARG A 67 -11.15 0.54 -0.70
C ARG A 67 -10.79 0.13 0.72
N ASP A 68 -11.55 0.58 1.71
CA ASP A 68 -11.29 0.25 3.11
C ASP A 68 -11.58 -1.23 3.37
N ASP A 69 -12.65 -1.79 2.79
CA ASP A 69 -12.93 -3.22 2.88
C ASP A 69 -11.76 -4.06 2.35
N VAL A 70 -11.23 -3.71 1.17
CA VAL A 70 -10.21 -4.51 0.49
C VAL A 70 -8.83 -4.38 1.14
N PHE A 71 -8.46 -3.18 1.60
CA PHE A 71 -7.10 -2.91 2.05
C PHE A 71 -6.95 -2.84 3.58
N GLN A 72 -8.05 -2.69 4.32
CA GLN A 72 -8.07 -2.59 5.79
C GLN A 72 -8.94 -3.71 6.41
N ASP A 73 -10.27 -3.64 6.27
CA ASP A 73 -11.18 -4.44 7.10
C ASP A 73 -11.14 -5.93 6.79
N ARG A 74 -11.09 -6.27 5.50
CA ARG A 74 -11.07 -7.66 4.99
C ARG A 74 -9.78 -7.96 4.22
N ARG A 75 -8.71 -7.29 4.62
CA ARG A 75 -7.40 -7.35 3.96
C ARG A 75 -6.90 -8.78 3.76
N SER A 76 -7.02 -9.64 4.77
CA SER A 76 -6.53 -11.03 4.69
C SER A 76 -7.28 -11.87 3.67
N GLU A 77 -8.56 -11.57 3.41
CA GLU A 77 -9.38 -12.25 2.42
C GLU A 77 -9.03 -11.77 1.00
N PHE A 78 -8.97 -10.45 0.80
CA PHE A 78 -8.75 -9.86 -0.53
C PHE A 78 -7.29 -9.82 -0.97
N LEU A 79 -6.35 -9.82 -0.03
CA LEU A 79 -4.91 -9.68 -0.30
C LEU A 79 -4.13 -10.84 0.36
N PRO A 80 -4.44 -12.09 0.01
CA PRO A 80 -3.66 -13.22 0.48
C PRO A 80 -2.21 -13.05 0.00
N ASN A 81 -1.26 -13.12 0.93
CA ASN A 81 0.15 -12.84 0.67
C ASN A 81 0.41 -11.43 0.07
N GLY A 82 -0.48 -10.48 0.31
CA GLY A 82 -0.37 -9.11 -0.20
C GLY A 82 -0.75 -8.94 -1.68
N ALA A 83 -1.38 -9.91 -2.32
CA ALA A 83 -1.69 -9.85 -3.74
C ALA A 83 -3.19 -9.73 -4.01
N LEU A 84 -3.64 -8.73 -4.78
CA LEU A 84 -5.05 -8.63 -5.21
C LEU A 84 -5.23 -9.45 -6.47
N ALA A 85 -5.96 -10.55 -6.37
CA ALA A 85 -6.28 -11.39 -7.53
C ALA A 85 -7.58 -10.93 -8.19
N VAL A 86 -7.51 -10.68 -9.50
CA VAL A 86 -8.63 -10.29 -10.35
C VAL A 86 -8.82 -11.36 -11.43
N ARG A 87 -10.05 -11.86 -11.58
CA ARG A 87 -10.43 -12.75 -12.68
C ARG A 87 -11.33 -12.01 -13.65
N CYS A 88 -11.04 -12.13 -14.94
CA CYS A 88 -11.91 -11.73 -16.03
C CYS A 88 -12.36 -12.99 -16.78
N GLN A 89 -13.66 -13.19 -16.88
CA GLN A 89 -14.26 -14.26 -17.68
C GLN A 89 -15.03 -13.61 -18.81
N MET A 90 -14.71 -13.97 -20.06
CA MET A 90 -15.42 -13.47 -21.23
C MET A 90 -16.20 -14.61 -21.88
N PHE A 91 -17.40 -14.30 -22.33
CA PHE A 91 -18.32 -15.24 -22.95
C PHE A 91 -18.63 -14.77 -24.36
N LYS A 92 -18.56 -15.68 -25.33
CA LYS A 92 -18.96 -15.42 -26.71
C LYS A 92 -20.44 -15.78 -26.88
N PRO A 93 -21.33 -14.82 -27.19
CA PRO A 93 -22.76 -15.09 -27.31
C PRO A 93 -23.12 -15.98 -28.52
N GLU A 94 -22.24 -16.08 -29.52
CA GLU A 94 -22.55 -16.73 -30.82
C GLU A 94 -22.27 -18.24 -30.87
N CYS A 95 -21.82 -18.86 -29.78
CA CYS A 95 -21.54 -20.30 -29.75
C CYS A 95 -22.64 -21.06 -29.00
N SER A 96 -23.18 -22.12 -29.61
CA SER A 96 -24.15 -23.04 -28.99
C SER A 96 -23.62 -23.73 -27.73
N ILE A 97 -22.30 -23.76 -27.58
CA ILE A 97 -21.60 -24.11 -26.35
C ILE A 97 -20.82 -22.87 -25.92
N PRO A 98 -21.11 -22.26 -24.75
CA PRO A 98 -20.39 -21.07 -24.30
C PRO A 98 -18.91 -21.40 -24.15
N GLN A 99 -18.08 -20.89 -25.06
CA GLN A 99 -16.64 -20.98 -24.95
C GLN A 99 -16.19 -19.90 -23.96
N ILE A 100 -15.75 -20.34 -22.78
CA ILE A 100 -15.28 -19.45 -21.72
C ILE A 100 -13.80 -19.17 -21.96
N GLU A 101 -13.46 -17.92 -22.25
CA GLU A 101 -12.08 -17.45 -22.22
C GLU A 101 -11.80 -16.83 -20.84
N LEU A 102 -10.85 -17.41 -20.11
CA LEU A 102 -10.46 -16.97 -18.77
C LEU A 102 -9.14 -16.21 -18.83
N CYS A 103 -9.16 -14.97 -18.34
CA CYS A 103 -7.98 -14.17 -18.12
C CYS A 103 -7.83 -13.92 -16.62
N PHE A 104 -6.65 -14.21 -16.09
CA PHE A 104 -6.30 -13.94 -14.70
C PHE A 104 -5.27 -12.82 -14.65
N ALA A 105 -5.51 -11.84 -13.79
CA ALA A 105 -4.55 -10.81 -13.46
C ALA A 105 -4.37 -10.79 -11.95
N GLN A 106 -3.12 -10.88 -11.48
CA GLN A 106 -2.81 -10.76 -10.07
C GLN A 106 -1.91 -9.55 -9.89
N THR A 107 -2.31 -8.61 -9.04
CA THR A 107 -1.38 -7.58 -8.60
C THR A 107 -0.47 -8.19 -7.55
N GLN A 108 0.81 -7.88 -7.61
CA GLN A 108 1.70 -8.11 -6.48
C GLN A 108 1.76 -6.80 -5.71
N MET A 109 1.56 -6.83 -4.38
CA MET A 109 2.10 -5.75 -3.56
C MET A 109 3.57 -5.59 -3.93
N GLY A 110 3.97 -4.35 -4.15
CA GLY A 110 5.24 -4.02 -4.77
C GLY A 110 6.45 -4.45 -3.95
N GLU A 111 7.52 -3.70 -4.09
CA GLU A 111 8.77 -4.02 -3.43
C GLU A 111 8.64 -3.98 -1.89
N GLN A 112 8.86 -5.12 -1.23
CA GLN A 112 9.05 -5.17 0.22
C GLN A 112 10.54 -4.92 0.52
N ARG A 113 10.83 -3.92 1.35
CA ARG A 113 12.18 -3.65 1.85
C ARG A 113 12.19 -3.61 3.37
N SER A 114 13.29 -4.09 3.92
CA SER A 114 13.66 -3.87 5.31
C SER A 114 15.14 -3.54 5.37
N PHE A 115 15.51 -2.61 6.23
CA PHE A 115 16.89 -2.23 6.46
C PHE A 115 17.02 -1.93 7.96
N VAL A 116 18.23 -1.99 8.50
CA VAL A 116 18.47 -1.60 9.90
C VAL A 116 19.11 -0.22 9.92
N TRP A 117 18.49 0.71 10.63
CA TRP A 117 19.02 2.03 10.92
C TRP A 117 19.57 2.07 12.34
N VAL A 118 20.87 2.29 12.45
CA VAL A 118 21.58 2.40 13.72
C VAL A 118 21.70 3.89 14.09
N ILE A 119 21.06 4.28 15.17
CA ILE A 119 21.11 5.65 15.72
C ILE A 119 22.03 5.63 16.93
N ARG A 120 23.19 6.25 16.80
CA ARG A 120 24.21 6.32 17.84
C ARG A 120 24.07 7.59 18.68
N ASP A 121 24.70 7.56 19.84
CA ASP A 121 24.90 8.71 20.71
C ASP A 121 23.60 9.40 21.17
N LEU A 122 22.55 8.60 21.39
CA LEU A 122 21.21 9.07 21.73
C LEU A 122 21.16 9.94 22.97
N SER A 123 21.94 9.62 24.00
CA SER A 123 22.01 10.42 25.22
C SER A 123 22.60 11.82 25.01
N THR A 124 23.25 12.08 23.87
CA THR A 124 23.86 13.38 23.55
C THR A 124 23.04 14.19 22.55
N LEU A 125 22.00 13.58 21.98
CA LEU A 125 21.15 14.21 20.98
C LEU A 125 20.31 15.30 21.65
N GLY A 126 20.40 16.54 21.14
CA GLY A 126 19.62 17.65 21.65
C GLY A 126 18.12 17.43 21.45
N LEU A 127 17.29 18.10 22.27
CA LEU A 127 15.84 18.19 22.01
C LEU A 127 15.62 18.74 20.59
N GLU A 128 14.72 18.13 19.83
CA GLU A 128 14.41 18.48 18.44
C GLU A 128 15.59 18.30 17.44
N GLU A 129 16.75 17.78 17.86
CA GLU A 129 17.85 17.47 16.95
C GLU A 129 17.49 16.24 16.11
N ARG A 130 17.46 16.42 14.78
CA ARG A 130 17.01 15.41 13.82
C ARG A 130 18.17 14.58 13.29
N ARG A 131 17.99 13.26 13.35
CA ARG A 131 18.73 12.30 12.53
C ARG A 131 17.82 11.86 11.40
N SER A 132 18.33 11.76 10.18
CA SER A 132 17.51 11.32 9.04
C SER A 132 18.28 10.36 8.15
N THR A 133 17.55 9.44 7.52
CA THR A 133 18.08 8.50 6.54
C THR A 133 17.12 8.36 5.36
N LEU A 134 17.68 8.24 4.16
CA LEU A 134 16.89 8.07 2.93
C LEU A 134 16.60 6.60 2.69
N LEU A 135 15.33 6.26 2.51
CA LEU A 135 14.89 4.94 2.10
C LEU A 135 15.06 4.82 0.59
N GLN A 136 16.11 4.13 0.17
CA GLN A 136 16.27 3.81 -1.24
C GLN A 136 15.26 2.74 -1.65
N MET A 137 14.57 2.95 -2.77
CA MET A 137 13.70 1.96 -3.44
C MET A 137 14.40 1.49 -4.73
N THR A 138 14.23 0.24 -5.19
CA THR A 138 14.83 -0.16 -6.51
C THR A 138 14.05 0.46 -7.65
N THR A 139 12.74 0.59 -7.47
CA THR A 139 11.87 1.06 -8.54
C THR A 139 12.03 2.56 -8.71
N LYS A 140 12.54 2.99 -9.87
CA LYS A 140 12.68 4.42 -10.24
C LYS A 140 11.35 5.19 -10.20
N ALA A 141 10.22 4.49 -10.12
CA ALA A 141 8.88 5.05 -10.06
C ALA A 141 8.34 5.20 -8.62
N ALA A 142 8.99 4.62 -7.62
CA ALA A 142 8.58 4.77 -6.22
C ALA A 142 9.21 6.02 -5.60
N PRO A 143 8.49 6.70 -4.68
CA PRO A 143 9.08 7.78 -3.90
C PRO A 143 10.25 7.24 -3.06
N SER A 144 11.26 8.07 -2.81
CA SER A 144 12.34 7.77 -1.85
C SER A 144 12.03 8.48 -0.53
N PRO A 145 11.33 7.82 0.41
CA PRO A 145 11.01 8.44 1.68
C PRO A 145 12.26 8.83 2.47
N LEU A 146 12.20 9.95 3.17
CA LEU A 146 13.15 10.34 4.20
C LEU A 146 12.56 9.99 5.55
N LEU A 147 13.20 9.05 6.25
CA LEU A 147 12.87 8.73 7.63
C LEU A 147 13.66 9.68 8.55
N SER A 148 12.98 10.31 9.49
CA SER A 148 13.57 11.23 10.46
C SER A 148 13.24 10.81 11.88
N PHE A 149 14.21 10.95 12.76
CA PHE A 149 14.15 10.59 14.16
C PHE A 149 14.57 11.82 14.97
N TYR A 150 13.82 12.13 16.01
CA TYR A 150 14.22 13.17 16.97
C TYR A 150 13.55 12.96 18.33
N PRO A 151 14.23 13.31 19.43
CA PRO A 151 13.67 13.28 20.76
C PRO A 151 12.81 14.53 20.98
N SER A 152 11.61 14.35 21.52
CA SER A 152 10.76 15.44 22.04
C SER A 152 10.86 15.47 23.58
N GLU A 153 10.06 16.27 24.28
CA GLU A 153 10.12 16.38 25.75
C GLU A 153 9.88 15.04 26.47
N ASP A 154 8.84 14.30 26.08
CA ASP A 154 8.40 13.08 26.79
C ASP A 154 8.57 11.78 25.99
N GLU A 155 8.83 11.88 24.69
CA GLU A 155 8.82 10.75 23.78
C GLU A 155 9.89 10.86 22.70
N VAL A 156 10.02 9.79 21.94
CA VAL A 156 10.84 9.73 20.74
C VAL A 156 9.92 9.71 19.54
N LYS A 157 10.14 10.66 18.62
CA LYS A 157 9.33 10.80 17.41
C LYS A 157 10.04 10.23 16.21
N ILE A 158 9.26 9.56 15.37
CA ILE A 158 9.69 9.16 14.04
C ILE A 158 8.72 9.72 13.02
N GLU A 159 9.29 10.38 12.02
CA GLU A 159 8.56 10.97 10.91
C GLU A 159 9.04 10.35 9.61
N LEU A 160 8.10 10.01 8.75
CA LEU A 160 8.38 9.69 7.36
C LEU A 160 7.92 10.85 6.48
N THR A 161 8.86 11.42 5.75
CA THR A 161 8.62 12.45 4.73
C THR A 161 8.75 11.81 3.36
N TYR A 162 7.83 12.09 2.44
CA TYR A 162 7.94 11.61 1.06
C TYR A 162 7.38 12.61 0.06
N THR A 163 7.85 12.52 -1.19
CA THR A 163 7.32 13.25 -2.34
C THR A 163 6.86 12.26 -3.39
N CYS A 164 5.55 12.24 -3.69
CA CYS A 164 4.99 11.37 -4.71
C CYS A 164 4.31 12.20 -5.80
N HIS A 165 4.97 12.31 -6.96
CA HIS A 165 4.54 13.23 -8.00
C HIS A 165 3.58 12.62 -9.04
N LYS A 166 3.35 11.31 -9.03
CA LYS A 166 2.77 10.63 -10.21
C LYS A 166 1.74 9.54 -9.94
N ARG A 167 1.64 9.00 -8.73
CA ARG A 167 0.76 7.84 -8.44
C ARG A 167 0.25 7.85 -7.01
N GLU A 168 -1.01 7.47 -6.84
CA GLU A 168 -1.49 7.00 -5.54
C GLU A 168 -0.83 5.65 -5.24
N LEU A 169 -0.28 5.51 -4.03
CA LEU A 169 0.39 4.30 -3.59
C LEU A 169 -0.20 3.86 -2.26
N PHE A 170 -0.51 2.57 -2.12
CA PHE A 170 -0.73 1.99 -0.81
C PHE A 170 0.61 1.53 -0.26
N ALA A 171 0.97 2.01 0.93
CA ALA A 171 2.20 1.63 1.59
C ALA A 171 1.90 1.08 2.99
N VAL A 172 2.61 0.01 3.34
CA VAL A 172 2.68 -0.52 4.70
C VAL A 172 4.07 -0.19 5.22
N PHE A 173 4.12 0.57 6.30
CA PHE A 173 5.34 0.88 7.02
C PHE A 173 5.35 0.13 8.32
N LYS A 174 6.40 -0.64 8.56
CA LYS A 174 6.63 -1.30 9.84
C LYS A 174 7.93 -0.78 10.41
N ILE A 175 7.88 -0.29 11.65
CA ILE A 175 9.06 0.15 12.39
C ILE A 175 9.19 -0.75 13.61
N SER A 176 10.37 -1.33 13.79
CA SER A 176 10.66 -2.24 14.89
C SER A 176 11.91 -1.79 15.64
N VAL A 177 11.86 -1.83 16.97
CA VAL A 177 13.04 -1.66 17.82
C VAL A 177 13.69 -3.02 18.03
N LEU A 178 15.00 -3.09 17.80
CA LEU A 178 15.80 -4.28 17.99
C LEU A 178 16.66 -4.17 19.27
N ASP A 179 16.78 -5.27 20.00
CA ASP A 179 17.74 -5.41 21.10
C ASP A 179 19.20 -5.60 20.59
N ALA A 180 20.13 -5.81 21.53
CA ALA A 180 21.55 -6.00 21.23
C ALA A 180 21.81 -7.24 20.35
N GLU A 181 20.98 -8.27 20.47
CA GLU A 181 21.02 -9.50 19.70
C GLU A 181 20.31 -9.38 18.34
N GLY A 182 19.68 -8.23 18.05
CA GLY A 182 18.96 -7.97 16.81
C GLY A 182 17.53 -8.54 16.80
N LYS A 183 16.99 -8.96 17.94
CA LYS A 183 15.62 -9.46 18.08
C LYS A 183 14.66 -8.27 18.28
N VAL A 184 13.48 -8.40 17.69
CA VAL A 184 12.42 -7.39 17.81
C VAL A 184 11.87 -7.41 19.23
N VAL A 185 12.03 -6.30 19.96
CA VAL A 185 11.47 -6.08 21.30
C VAL A 185 10.21 -5.23 21.28
N TYR A 186 10.07 -4.38 20.26
CA TYR A 186 8.88 -3.57 20.05
C TYR A 186 8.65 -3.37 18.54
N SER A 187 7.40 -3.27 18.11
CA SER A 187 7.08 -3.04 16.70
C SER A 187 5.75 -2.31 16.55
N ILE A 188 5.72 -1.40 15.58
CA ILE A 188 4.51 -0.72 15.15
C ILE A 188 4.37 -0.86 13.63
N GLU A 189 3.13 -1.01 13.18
CA GLU A 189 2.78 -1.05 11.77
C GLU A 189 1.77 0.04 11.46
N LEU A 190 1.97 0.72 10.33
CA LEU A 190 1.13 1.80 9.86
C LEU A 190 0.85 1.60 8.37
N GLN A 191 -0.42 1.60 8.02
CA GLN A 191 -0.88 1.41 6.65
C GLN A 191 -1.47 2.73 6.17
N ARG A 192 -1.05 3.22 4.99
CA ARG A 192 -1.56 4.50 4.48
C ARG A 192 -1.60 4.55 2.96
N TRP A 193 -2.64 5.22 2.47
CA TRP A 193 -2.69 5.72 1.11
C TRP A 193 -1.87 7.00 0.98
N ILE A 194 -0.82 6.90 0.18
CA ILE A 194 0.02 8.01 -0.23
C ILE A 194 -0.61 8.59 -1.49
N GLU A 195 -1.39 9.64 -1.30
CA GLU A 195 -1.97 10.42 -2.40
C GLU A 195 -0.91 11.33 -3.04
N THR A 196 -1.18 11.77 -4.27
CA THR A 196 -0.32 12.69 -5.00
C THR A 196 -0.41 14.09 -4.38
N GLU A 197 0.45 14.38 -3.39
CA GLU A 197 0.67 15.75 -2.92
C GLU A 197 2.18 16.04 -2.79
N GLN A 198 2.50 17.33 -2.81
CA GLN A 198 3.87 17.82 -2.93
C GLN A 198 4.73 17.51 -1.71
N PHE A 199 4.13 17.37 -0.52
CA PHE A 199 4.84 17.05 0.71
C PHE A 199 3.85 16.53 1.76
N LYS A 200 4.02 15.30 2.24
CA LYS A 200 3.24 14.76 3.37
C LYS A 200 4.18 14.21 4.43
N PHE A 201 3.80 14.41 5.69
CA PHE A 201 4.45 13.82 6.85
C PHE A 201 3.56 12.72 7.44
N LEU A 202 4.21 11.64 7.86
CA LEU A 202 3.60 10.54 8.60
C LEU A 202 4.35 10.43 9.91
N GLU A 203 3.69 10.84 11.00
CA GLU A 203 4.20 10.64 12.34
C GLU A 203 3.78 9.25 12.81
N PHE A 204 4.74 8.46 13.28
CA PHE A 204 4.44 7.21 13.95
C PHE A 204 4.02 7.50 15.38
N PRO A 205 3.03 6.75 15.93
CA PRO A 205 2.79 6.76 17.36
C PRO A 205 4.10 6.53 18.13
N ALA A 206 4.20 7.15 19.31
CA ALA A 206 5.37 7.04 20.18
C ALA A 206 5.82 5.58 20.27
N LEU A 207 7.01 5.29 19.76
CA LEU A 207 7.55 3.93 19.79
C LEU A 207 7.82 3.49 21.22
N VAL A 208 8.36 4.42 22.00
CA VAL A 208 8.79 4.20 23.36
C VAL A 208 8.70 5.54 24.09
N THR A 209 8.10 5.57 25.27
CA THR A 209 8.16 6.76 26.14
C THR A 209 9.60 6.98 26.57
N LYS A 210 10.09 8.20 26.83
CA LYS A 210 11.48 8.38 27.30
C LYS A 210 11.85 7.56 28.54
N ARG A 211 10.84 7.17 29.34
CA ARG A 211 11.03 6.41 30.58
C ARG A 211 11.45 4.97 30.31
N GLU A 212 10.83 4.29 29.35
CA GLU A 212 11.10 2.87 29.05
C GLU A 212 12.54 2.58 28.56
N PRO A 213 13.16 3.36 27.63
CA PRO A 213 14.57 3.22 27.28
C PRO A 213 15.50 3.65 28.41
N THR A 214 15.04 4.50 29.33
CA THR A 214 15.85 4.98 30.47
C THR A 214 15.83 3.98 31.62
N GLU A 215 14.73 3.26 31.82
CA GLU A 215 14.52 2.25 32.85
C GLU A 215 15.05 0.87 32.42
N ASN A 216 14.98 0.53 31.13
CA ASN A 216 15.54 -0.69 30.54
C ASN A 216 16.62 -0.36 29.49
N LYS A 217 17.61 0.44 29.89
CA LYS A 217 18.73 0.89 29.01
C LYS A 217 19.42 -0.26 28.30
N ASP A 218 19.65 -1.37 28.98
CA ASP A 218 20.39 -2.50 28.42
C ASP A 218 19.58 -3.24 27.34
N LEU A 219 18.25 -3.19 27.41
CA LEU A 219 17.35 -3.83 26.45
C LEU A 219 17.15 -2.99 25.18
N PHE A 220 16.94 -1.68 25.34
CA PHE A 220 16.57 -0.78 24.23
C PHE A 220 17.74 0.05 23.68
N LEU A 221 18.77 0.29 24.48
CA LEU A 221 19.88 1.19 24.19
C LEU A 221 21.25 0.58 24.56
N PRO A 222 21.57 -0.64 24.10
CA PRO A 222 22.89 -1.22 24.34
C PRO A 222 23.96 -0.26 23.81
N SER A 223 24.90 0.12 24.67
CA SER A 223 25.95 1.09 24.34
C SER A 223 25.43 2.41 23.76
N ASN A 224 24.31 2.93 24.30
CA ASN A 224 23.72 4.21 23.89
C ASN A 224 23.31 4.27 22.40
N THR A 225 22.93 3.12 21.85
CA THR A 225 22.59 2.95 20.44
C THR A 225 21.19 2.35 20.31
N LEU A 226 20.35 2.96 19.46
CA LEU A 226 19.03 2.41 19.10
C LEU A 226 19.11 1.80 17.69
N ASN A 227 18.65 0.56 17.59
CA ASN A 227 18.56 -0.15 16.32
C ASN A 227 17.09 -0.18 15.88
N LEU A 228 16.79 0.44 14.74
CA LEU A 228 15.46 0.44 14.14
C LEU A 228 15.46 -0.41 12.86
N LYS A 229 14.39 -1.17 12.63
CA LYS A 229 14.17 -1.95 11.40
C LYS A 229 12.86 -1.60 10.73
#